data_AF-A0A8J7XCB5-F1
#
_entry.id   AF-A0A8J7XCB5-F1
#
_cell.length_a   1.000
_cell.length_b   1.000
_cell.length_c   1.000
_cell.angle_alpha   90.00
_cell.angle_beta   90.00
_cell.angle_gamma   90.00
#
_symmetry.space_group_name_H-M   'P 1'
#
loop_
_entity.id
_entity.type
_entity.pdbx_description
1 polymer ?
#
loop_
_entity_poly.entity_id
_entity_poly.type
_entity_poly.pdbx_seq_one_letter_code
_entity_poly.pdbx_strand_id
1 'polypeptide(L)'
;MQRVTEMAAAKTDGMSGRELVTRATLFQGPDRVPRDLPDPWGSDFQHAGIGPDPDWKPSVEGEDEFGCVWKKVSVDDRTMGQVKVHPLDDYSRIDDIRYPDYTISARYDKLRERVEENSEDRFVLTGIPLSLIHRLDYLRGNRNAMSDPYRHPAELRKVLEHLTEIA
;
A
#
# COMPACT_ATOMS: atom_id res chain seq x y z
N MET A 1 5.25 12.12 46.92
CA MET A 1 5.61 10.92 46.13
C MET A 1 4.41 9.97 46.05
N GLN A 2 3.25 10.46 45.58
CA GLN A 2 2.01 9.66 45.45
C GLN A 2 0.97 10.35 44.53
N ARG A 3 1.44 10.88 43.40
CA ARG A 3 0.59 11.38 42.29
C ARG A 3 1.20 10.98 40.93
N VAL A 4 1.80 9.80 40.88
CA VAL A 4 2.38 9.21 39.65
C VAL A 4 1.93 7.75 39.55
N THR A 5 0.64 7.53 39.77
CA THR A 5 0.01 6.23 39.60
C THR A 5 -1.46 6.51 39.28
N GLU A 6 -1.98 5.85 38.25
CA GLU A 6 -3.31 6.00 37.64
C GLU A 6 -3.44 7.02 36.50
N MET A 7 -2.68 6.80 35.42
CA MET A 7 -3.28 6.85 34.08
C MET A 7 -3.69 5.42 33.71
N ALA A 8 -4.69 4.89 34.41
CA ALA A 8 -5.49 3.82 33.83
C ALA A 8 -6.27 4.47 32.67
N ALA A 9 -6.10 3.94 31.45
CA ALA A 9 -6.79 4.40 30.26
C ALA A 9 -8.30 4.48 30.58
N ALA A 10 -8.80 5.70 30.72
CA ALA A 10 -10.23 5.94 30.75
C ALA A 10 -10.75 5.47 29.40
N LYS A 11 -11.57 4.40 29.39
CA LYS A 11 -12.44 4.11 28.24
C LYS A 11 -13.17 5.40 27.93
N THR A 12 -12.85 6.01 26.79
CA THR A 12 -13.55 7.18 26.32
C THR A 12 -15.02 6.83 26.17
N ASP A 13 -15.87 7.58 26.86
CA ASP A 13 -17.32 7.51 26.77
C ASP A 13 -17.74 8.02 25.38
N GLY A 14 -17.63 7.16 24.36
CA GLY A 14 -17.86 7.49 22.95
C GLY A 14 -17.41 6.37 22.02
N MET A 15 -17.93 6.37 20.78
CA MET A 15 -17.61 5.36 19.76
C MET A 15 -16.11 5.15 19.54
N SER A 16 -15.68 3.89 19.37
CA SER A 16 -14.30 3.55 18.98
C SER A 16 -13.97 4.03 17.58
N GLY A 17 -12.68 4.04 17.21
CA GLY A 17 -12.26 4.36 15.85
C GLY A 17 -12.91 3.44 14.81
N ARG A 18 -13.02 2.14 15.12
CA ARG A 18 -13.76 1.17 14.30
C ARG A 18 -15.21 1.58 14.12
N GLU A 19 -15.91 1.90 15.19
CA GLU A 19 -17.33 2.28 15.15
C GLU A 19 -17.55 3.58 14.37
N LEU A 20 -16.73 4.60 14.62
CA LEU A 20 -16.78 5.88 13.92
C LEU A 20 -16.61 5.70 12.41
N VAL A 21 -15.55 5.01 11.98
CA VAL A 21 -15.27 4.79 10.55
C VAL A 21 -16.35 3.93 9.90
N THR A 22 -16.79 2.86 10.57
CA THR A 22 -17.85 1.97 10.05
C THR A 22 -19.14 2.74 9.83
N ARG A 23 -19.60 3.50 10.83
CA ARG A 23 -20.84 4.28 10.74
C ARG A 23 -20.73 5.43 9.76
N ALA A 24 -19.58 6.11 9.66
CA ALA A 24 -19.35 7.13 8.65
C ALA A 24 -19.47 6.56 7.23
N THR A 25 -18.81 5.43 6.97
CA THR A 25 -18.81 4.74 5.66
C THR A 25 -20.19 4.24 5.28
N LEU A 26 -20.98 3.79 6.26
CA LEU A 26 -22.34 3.31 6.05
C LEU A 26 -23.40 4.41 6.16
N PHE A 27 -23.01 5.69 6.30
CA PHE A 27 -23.91 6.83 6.46
C PHE A 27 -24.89 6.71 7.64
N GLN A 28 -24.46 6.13 8.75
CA GLN A 28 -25.28 5.82 9.93
C GLN A 28 -25.20 6.87 11.06
N GLY A 29 -24.58 8.02 10.81
CA GLY A 29 -24.41 9.06 11.83
C GLY A 29 -23.48 8.63 12.96
N PRO A 30 -22.15 8.69 12.78
CA PRO A 30 -21.19 8.55 13.87
C PRO A 30 -21.25 9.76 14.82
N ASP A 31 -20.81 9.62 16.06
CA ASP A 31 -20.78 10.71 17.04
C ASP A 31 -19.91 11.90 16.58
N ARG A 32 -18.92 11.63 15.72
CA ARG A 32 -18.08 12.63 15.05
C ARG A 32 -17.54 12.12 13.72
N VAL A 33 -16.97 13.03 12.93
CA VAL A 33 -16.22 12.67 11.73
C VAL A 33 -14.95 11.88 12.13
N PRO A 34 -14.67 10.72 11.50
CA PRO A 34 -13.41 10.02 11.70
C PRO A 34 -12.22 10.84 11.21
N ARG A 35 -11.06 10.70 11.87
CA ARG A 35 -9.83 11.43 11.54
C ARG A 35 -8.68 10.47 11.28
N ASP A 36 -7.82 10.85 10.35
CA ASP A 36 -6.52 10.23 10.12
C ASP A 36 -5.49 11.35 9.98
N LEU A 37 -5.03 11.87 11.12
CA LEU A 37 -4.14 13.03 11.18
C LEU A 37 -2.85 12.65 11.92
N PRO A 38 -1.72 13.31 11.59
CA PRO A 38 -0.47 13.06 12.31
C PRO A 38 -0.58 13.45 13.79
N ASP A 39 0.43 13.09 14.58
CA ASP A 39 0.52 13.58 15.95
C ASP A 39 0.69 15.12 15.97
N PRO A 40 0.07 15.81 16.95
CA PRO A 40 -0.71 15.30 18.08
C PRO A 40 -2.22 15.18 17.82
N TRP A 41 -2.67 15.33 16.58
CA TRP A 41 -4.09 15.43 16.24
C TRP A 41 -4.82 14.08 16.24
N GLY A 42 -4.07 12.97 16.17
CA GLY A 42 -4.54 11.60 16.38
C GLY A 42 -5.27 10.99 15.17
N SER A 43 -5.41 9.66 15.21
CA SER A 43 -6.04 8.86 14.16
C SER A 43 -6.99 7.82 14.73
N ASP A 44 -8.12 7.62 14.04
CA ASP A 44 -9.09 6.54 14.28
C ASP A 44 -8.71 5.25 13.56
N PHE A 45 -7.60 5.27 12.83
CA PHE A 45 -7.12 4.19 12.01
C PHE A 45 -5.90 3.51 12.64
N GLN A 46 -5.86 2.19 12.49
CA GLN A 46 -4.66 1.39 12.64
C GLN A 46 -4.21 1.00 11.25
N HIS A 47 -3.22 1.71 10.71
CA HIS A 47 -2.63 1.35 9.42
C HIS A 47 -1.83 0.06 9.58
N ALA A 48 -2.13 -0.91 8.74
CA ALA A 48 -1.43 -2.18 8.71
C ALA A 48 -1.25 -2.63 7.26
N GLY A 49 -0.04 -3.06 6.91
CA GLY A 49 0.32 -3.45 5.56
C GLY A 49 0.96 -4.83 5.53
N ILE A 50 0.97 -5.41 4.35
CA ILE A 50 1.76 -6.60 4.06
C ILE A 50 3.23 -6.23 3.88
N GLY A 51 4.11 -7.15 4.24
CA GLY A 51 5.54 -7.07 3.98
C GLY A 51 5.91 -7.50 2.56
N PRO A 52 7.17 -7.26 2.17
CA PRO A 52 7.73 -7.86 0.96
C PRO A 52 7.84 -9.39 1.10
N ASP A 53 8.09 -10.09 0.00
CA ASP A 53 8.56 -11.47 0.05
C ASP A 53 9.87 -11.53 0.86
N PRO A 54 9.96 -12.36 1.92
CA PRO A 54 11.15 -12.46 2.76
C PRO A 54 12.40 -12.96 2.03
N ASP A 55 12.23 -13.71 0.95
CA ASP A 55 13.32 -14.27 0.14
C ASP A 55 13.66 -13.38 -1.08
N TRP A 56 12.82 -12.40 -1.38
CA TRP A 56 13.09 -11.45 -2.46
C TRP A 56 14.14 -10.42 -2.05
N LYS A 57 15.05 -10.12 -2.96
CA LYS A 57 16.05 -9.07 -2.81
C LYS A 57 16.21 -8.31 -4.12
N PRO A 58 16.40 -6.98 -4.07
CA PRO A 58 16.69 -6.21 -5.26
C PRO A 58 18.06 -6.63 -5.83
N SER A 59 18.12 -6.78 -7.14
CA SER A 59 19.35 -6.99 -7.92
C SER A 59 20.13 -5.69 -8.09
N VAL A 60 19.43 -4.55 -8.08
CA VAL A 60 20.01 -3.20 -8.18
C VAL A 60 19.35 -2.25 -7.17
N GLU A 61 20.07 -1.19 -6.79
CA GLU A 61 19.52 -0.17 -5.89
C GLU A 61 18.24 0.46 -6.47
N GLY A 62 17.19 0.52 -5.64
CA GLY A 62 15.90 1.10 -5.99
C GLY A 62 14.97 0.18 -6.78
N GLU A 63 15.34 -1.08 -7.04
CA GLU A 63 14.44 -2.07 -7.64
C GLU A 63 13.29 -2.43 -6.69
N ASP A 64 12.08 -2.59 -7.23
CA ASP A 64 10.92 -3.16 -6.54
C ASP A 64 10.61 -4.60 -7.01
N GLU A 65 9.67 -5.28 -6.35
CA GLU A 65 9.34 -6.69 -6.63
C GLU A 65 8.80 -6.95 -8.05
N PHE A 66 8.39 -5.89 -8.78
CA PHE A 66 7.97 -6.00 -10.18
C PHE A 66 9.14 -5.80 -11.16
N GLY A 67 10.35 -5.50 -10.67
CA GLY A 67 11.51 -5.17 -11.47
C GLY A 67 11.59 -3.70 -11.90
N CYS A 68 10.76 -2.81 -11.34
CA CYS A 68 10.83 -1.38 -11.60
C CYS A 68 11.96 -0.75 -10.79
N VAL A 69 12.83 0.07 -11.41
CA VAL A 69 13.90 0.77 -10.68
C VAL A 69 13.53 2.22 -10.43
N TRP A 70 13.38 2.55 -9.15
CA TRP A 70 13.08 3.87 -8.63
C TRP A 70 14.36 4.68 -8.43
N LYS A 71 14.34 5.94 -8.87
CA LYS A 71 15.43 6.89 -8.68
C LYS A 71 14.92 8.19 -8.09
N LYS A 72 15.62 8.66 -7.06
CA LYS A 72 15.47 10.01 -6.52
C LYS A 72 16.27 11.01 -7.34
N VAL A 73 15.84 12.26 -7.35
CA VAL A 73 16.58 13.31 -8.09
C VAL A 73 17.86 13.73 -7.38
N SER A 74 17.92 13.56 -6.06
CA SER A 74 19.08 13.85 -5.22
C SER A 74 19.03 13.05 -3.91
N VAL A 75 20.12 13.04 -3.15
CA VAL A 75 20.23 12.33 -1.87
C VAL A 75 19.31 12.95 -0.79
N ASP A 76 19.07 14.25 -0.86
CA ASP A 76 18.19 15.01 0.03
C ASP A 76 16.71 15.01 -0.38
N ASP A 77 16.38 14.35 -1.50
CA ASP A 77 15.01 14.20 -1.98
C ASP A 77 14.16 13.38 -1.00
N ARG A 78 13.18 14.06 -0.39
CA ARG A 78 12.24 13.48 0.58
C ARG A 78 11.06 12.77 -0.06
N THR A 79 10.96 12.75 -1.38
CA THR A 79 9.92 12.00 -2.10
C THR A 79 10.29 10.51 -2.23
N MET A 80 9.37 9.73 -2.80
CA MET A 80 9.60 8.33 -3.18
C MET A 80 10.51 8.20 -4.43
N GLY A 81 10.79 9.30 -5.13
CA GLY A 81 11.46 9.28 -6.43
C GLY A 81 10.52 8.93 -7.57
N GLN A 82 11.10 8.55 -8.71
CA GLN A 82 10.38 8.17 -9.93
C GLN A 82 10.95 6.89 -10.52
N VAL A 83 10.10 6.07 -11.12
CA VAL A 83 10.56 4.91 -11.90
C VAL A 83 11.32 5.40 -13.14
N LYS A 84 12.53 4.85 -13.34
CA LYS A 84 13.41 5.14 -14.49
C LYS A 84 13.78 3.91 -15.30
N VAL A 85 13.55 2.71 -14.77
CA VAL A 85 13.67 1.46 -15.53
C VAL A 85 12.34 0.75 -15.46
N HIS A 86 11.81 0.42 -16.63
CA HIS A 86 10.49 -0.14 -16.84
C HIS A 86 10.66 -1.57 -17.37
N PRO A 87 10.33 -2.62 -16.61
CA PRO A 87 10.57 -4.01 -16.98
C PRO A 87 9.84 -4.44 -18.27
N LEU A 88 8.78 -3.73 -18.67
CA LEU A 88 8.02 -3.94 -19.90
C LEU A 88 8.11 -2.77 -20.88
N ASP A 89 9.19 -1.97 -20.88
CA ASP A 89 9.41 -0.99 -21.98
C ASP A 89 9.52 -1.63 -23.38
N ASP A 90 9.82 -2.92 -23.43
CA ASP A 90 9.71 -3.81 -24.57
C ASP A 90 8.87 -5.04 -24.21
N TYR A 91 7.81 -5.30 -25.00
CA TYR A 91 6.94 -6.46 -24.82
C TYR A 91 7.58 -7.79 -25.22
N SER A 92 8.74 -7.79 -25.87
CA SER A 92 9.48 -9.04 -26.12
C SER A 92 9.79 -9.83 -24.84
N ARG A 93 9.76 -9.17 -23.67
CA ARG A 93 10.00 -9.73 -22.33
C ARG A 93 8.74 -10.01 -21.53
N ILE A 94 7.55 -9.89 -22.12
CA ILE A 94 6.28 -10.01 -21.39
C ILE A 94 6.09 -11.37 -20.73
N ASP A 95 6.65 -12.43 -21.32
CA ASP A 95 6.55 -13.79 -20.79
C ASP A 95 7.65 -14.11 -19.74
N ASP A 96 8.66 -13.23 -19.60
CA ASP A 96 9.78 -13.39 -18.66
C ASP A 96 9.61 -12.60 -17.35
N ILE A 97 8.62 -11.70 -17.29
CA ILE A 97 8.41 -10.86 -16.11
C ILE A 97 8.03 -11.71 -14.90
N ARG A 98 8.65 -11.38 -13.76
CA ARG A 98 8.29 -11.96 -12.48
C ARG A 98 7.36 -10.99 -11.75
N TYR A 99 6.18 -11.49 -11.42
CA TYR A 99 5.25 -10.76 -10.57
C TYR A 99 5.43 -11.16 -9.09
N PRO A 100 5.11 -10.28 -8.15
CA PRO A 100 5.13 -10.63 -6.72
C PRO A 100 4.11 -11.73 -6.41
N ASP A 101 4.52 -12.70 -5.60
CA ASP A 101 3.64 -13.77 -5.10
C ASP A 101 3.03 -13.38 -3.74
N TYR A 102 1.74 -13.02 -3.75
CA TYR A 102 0.99 -12.68 -2.54
C TYR A 102 0.40 -13.89 -1.81
N THR A 103 0.63 -15.12 -2.28
CA THR A 103 0.21 -16.33 -1.55
C THR A 103 1.15 -16.67 -0.38
N ILE A 104 2.32 -16.03 -0.32
CA ILE A 104 3.32 -16.21 0.74
C ILE A 104 2.78 -15.72 2.08
N SER A 105 2.54 -16.65 3.01
CA SER A 105 1.93 -16.35 4.31
C SER A 105 2.74 -15.40 5.17
N ALA A 106 4.08 -15.47 5.07
CA ALA A 106 5.01 -14.66 5.86
C ALA A 106 4.88 -13.15 5.57
N ARG A 107 4.38 -12.77 4.38
CA ARG A 107 4.07 -11.35 4.06
C ARG A 107 3.05 -10.75 5.02
N TYR A 108 2.20 -11.58 5.63
CA TYR A 108 1.08 -11.15 6.46
C TYR A 108 1.40 -11.16 7.97
N ASP A 109 2.61 -11.55 8.38
CA ASP A 109 2.93 -11.68 9.81
C ASP A 109 2.89 -10.32 10.53
N LYS A 110 3.48 -9.28 9.95
CA LYS A 110 3.39 -7.91 10.49
C LYS A 110 1.97 -7.37 10.51
N LEU A 111 1.13 -7.74 9.53
CA LEU A 111 -0.28 -7.38 9.53
C LEU A 111 -1.00 -8.02 10.72
N ARG A 112 -0.75 -9.31 10.99
CA ARG A 112 -1.29 -10.03 12.15
C ARG A 112 -0.86 -9.36 13.46
N GLU A 113 0.44 -9.13 13.64
CA GLU A 113 0.98 -8.44 14.82
C GLU A 113 0.29 -7.08 15.01
N ARG A 114 0.15 -6.30 13.93
CA ARG A 114 -0.45 -4.96 14.00
C ARG A 114 -1.94 -4.96 14.35
N VAL A 115 -2.64 -6.02 13.97
CA VAL A 115 -4.04 -6.26 14.34
C VAL A 115 -4.15 -6.67 15.80
N GLU A 116 -3.25 -7.54 16.28
CA GLU A 116 -3.20 -7.98 17.69
C GLU A 116 -2.85 -6.82 18.64
N GLU A 117 -1.99 -5.89 18.21
CA GLU A 117 -1.62 -4.67 18.95
C GLU A 117 -2.75 -3.63 19.03
N ASN A 118 -3.86 -3.77 18.29
CA ASN A 118 -4.94 -2.79 18.19
C ASN A 118 -5.86 -2.78 19.43
N SER A 119 -5.28 -2.49 20.58
CA SER A 119 -5.95 -2.45 21.89
C SER A 119 -6.97 -1.30 22.04
N GLU A 120 -6.88 -0.27 21.20
CA GLU A 120 -7.78 0.89 21.21
C GLU A 120 -9.00 0.75 20.28
N ASP A 121 -9.18 -0.43 19.67
CA ASP A 121 -10.27 -0.70 18.72
C ASP A 121 -10.38 0.33 17.58
N ARG A 122 -9.22 0.70 17.02
CA ARG A 122 -9.15 1.55 15.82
C ARG A 122 -9.61 0.77 14.58
N PHE A 123 -10.03 1.48 13.54
CA PHE A 123 -10.35 0.87 12.26
C PHE A 123 -9.06 0.39 11.57
N VAL A 124 -8.92 -0.93 11.39
CA VAL A 124 -7.74 -1.47 10.69
C VAL A 124 -7.88 -1.18 9.21
N LEU A 125 -6.97 -0.39 8.65
CA LEU A 125 -6.92 -0.08 7.24
C LEU A 125 -5.67 -0.69 6.62
N THR A 126 -5.89 -1.48 5.57
CA THR A 126 -4.82 -1.99 4.73
C THR A 126 -4.98 -1.44 3.32
N GLY A 127 -3.86 -1.08 2.70
CA GLY A 127 -3.83 -0.49 1.37
C GLY A 127 -3.13 -1.42 0.39
N ILE A 128 -3.63 -1.45 -0.84
CA ILE A 128 -2.88 -1.99 -1.97
C ILE A 128 -1.96 -0.86 -2.44
N PRO A 129 -0.63 -1.03 -2.43
CA PRO A 129 0.28 0.02 -2.82
C PRO A 129 0.13 0.31 -4.31
N LEU A 130 -0.41 1.51 -4.60
CA LEU A 130 -0.55 2.11 -5.92
C LEU A 130 -1.65 1.45 -6.77
N SER A 131 -2.49 2.28 -7.42
CA SER A 131 -3.56 1.79 -8.29
C SER A 131 -3.02 1.07 -9.54
N LEU A 132 -3.83 0.19 -10.12
CA LEU A 132 -3.53 -0.54 -11.36
C LEU A 132 -2.96 0.34 -12.49
N ILE A 133 -3.51 1.55 -12.68
CA ILE A 133 -3.03 2.47 -13.73
C ILE A 133 -1.60 2.98 -13.47
N HIS A 134 -1.24 3.23 -12.21
CA HIS A 134 0.12 3.61 -11.83
C HIS A 134 1.06 2.42 -11.99
N ARG A 135 0.61 1.21 -11.62
CA ARG A 135 1.42 0.01 -11.84
C ARG A 135 1.67 -0.25 -13.32
N LEU A 136 0.68 -0.06 -14.19
CA LEU A 136 0.87 -0.11 -15.64
C LEU A 136 1.91 0.92 -16.11
N ASP A 137 1.80 2.17 -15.64
CA ASP A 137 2.78 3.22 -15.96
C ASP A 137 4.20 2.82 -15.53
N TYR A 138 4.36 2.25 -14.34
CA TYR A 138 5.68 1.82 -13.85
C TYR A 138 6.26 0.65 -14.63
N LEU A 139 5.44 -0.33 -15.00
CA LEU A 139 5.89 -1.47 -15.79
C LEU A 139 6.27 -1.07 -17.21
N ARG A 140 5.48 -0.19 -17.83
CA ARG A 140 5.49 0.03 -19.28
C ARG A 140 6.12 1.37 -19.70
N GLY A 141 6.11 2.35 -18.81
CA GLY A 141 6.42 3.75 -19.05
C GLY A 141 5.22 4.51 -19.64
N ASN A 142 4.99 5.74 -19.15
CA ASN A 142 3.77 6.51 -19.40
C ASN A 142 3.39 6.64 -20.88
N ARG A 143 4.36 7.02 -21.70
CA ARG A 143 4.16 7.19 -23.15
C ARG A 143 3.67 5.90 -23.80
N ASN A 144 4.26 4.78 -23.44
CA ASN A 144 3.89 3.48 -23.99
C ASN A 144 2.52 3.07 -23.48
N ALA A 145 2.31 3.08 -22.15
CA ALA A 145 1.06 2.72 -21.50
C ALA A 145 -0.15 3.48 -22.07
N MET A 146 0.00 4.78 -22.36
CA MET A 146 -1.07 5.60 -22.95
C MET A 146 -1.30 5.32 -24.44
N SER A 147 -0.30 4.80 -25.16
CA SER A 147 -0.39 4.52 -26.59
C SER A 147 -0.74 3.06 -26.92
N ASP A 148 -0.50 2.13 -26.00
CA ASP A 148 -0.69 0.69 -26.18
C ASP A 148 -2.15 0.28 -26.45
N PRO A 149 -3.21 0.96 -25.96
CA PRO A 149 -4.58 0.64 -26.36
C PRO A 149 -4.78 0.67 -27.89
N TYR A 150 -4.00 1.50 -28.59
CA TYR A 150 -4.01 1.56 -30.05
C TYR A 150 -2.89 0.73 -30.70
N ARG A 151 -1.68 0.76 -30.13
CA ARG A 151 -0.49 0.17 -30.78
C ARG A 151 -0.26 -1.31 -30.44
N HIS A 152 -0.60 -1.72 -29.22
CA HIS A 152 -0.30 -3.04 -28.66
C HIS A 152 -1.46 -3.55 -27.78
N PRO A 153 -2.69 -3.61 -28.31
CA PRO A 153 -3.87 -3.91 -27.50
C PRO A 153 -3.89 -5.33 -26.92
N ALA A 154 -3.24 -6.30 -27.58
CA ALA A 154 -3.20 -7.68 -27.12
C ALA A 154 -2.22 -7.84 -25.95
N GLU A 155 -1.03 -7.24 -26.05
CA GLU A 155 -0.01 -7.24 -25.02
C GLU A 155 -0.46 -6.44 -23.80
N LEU A 156 -1.07 -5.27 -24.01
CA LEU A 156 -1.67 -4.50 -22.93
C LEU A 156 -2.72 -5.32 -22.17
N ARG A 157 -3.60 -6.03 -22.88
CA ARG A 157 -4.60 -6.90 -22.24
C ARG A 157 -3.93 -7.95 -21.34
N LYS A 158 -2.89 -8.64 -21.83
CA LYS A 158 -2.16 -9.64 -21.04
C LYS A 158 -1.59 -9.05 -19.75
N VAL A 159 -1.00 -7.85 -19.81
CA VAL A 159 -0.48 -7.15 -18.62
C VAL A 159 -1.61 -6.81 -17.65
N LEU A 160 -2.71 -6.25 -18.15
CA LEU A 160 -3.85 -5.88 -17.31
C LEU A 160 -4.49 -7.10 -16.64
N GLU A 161 -4.63 -8.21 -17.36
CA GLU A 161 -5.12 -9.48 -16.81
C GLU A 161 -4.24 -9.93 -15.62
N HIS A 162 -2.91 -9.92 -15.77
CA HIS A 162 -2.01 -10.25 -14.66
C HIS A 162 -2.14 -9.29 -13.48
N LEU A 163 -2.21 -7.98 -13.74
CA LEU A 163 -2.35 -7.00 -12.68
C LEU A 163 -3.67 -7.14 -11.90
N THR A 164 -4.74 -7.61 -12.55
CA THR A 164 -6.03 -7.84 -11.87
C THR A 164 -6.12 -9.16 -11.11
N GLU A 165 -5.30 -10.15 -11.43
CA GLU A 165 -5.23 -11.40 -10.66
C GLU A 165 -4.45 -11.24 -9.34
N ILE A 166 -3.61 -10.21 -9.27
CA ILE A 166 -2.68 -9.95 -8.17
C ILE A 166 -3.23 -8.90 -7.18
N ALA A 167 -4.19 -8.08 -7.62
CA ALA A 167 -4.77 -6.97 -6.86
C ALA A 167 -6.06 -7.33 -6.12
#